data_AF-A0A1V8UR76-F1
#
_entry.id   AF-A0A1V8UR76-F1
#
_cell.length_a   1.000
_cell.length_b   1.000
_cell.length_c   1.000
_cell.angle_alpha   90.00
_cell.angle_beta   90.00
_cell.angle_gamma   90.00
#
_symmetry.space_group_name_H-M   'P 1'
#
loop_
_entity.id
_entity.type
_entity.pdbx_description
1 polymer ?
#
loop_
_entity_poly.entity_id
_entity_poly.type
_entity_poly.pdbx_seq_one_letter_code
_entity_poly.pdbx_strand_id
1 'polypeptide(L)'
;MTELTVQAALETGLQVSVEHQLKMAHSMAKAVLHLFDTPWMVDEWRLKDISMFLANGQQAGDALDTMHMTKLFHEKQAQLQPQPVPQTASIGSSSSLQSSYCSDEQTLYGVPNLILFSLGVALLEIAHRRPLESFTRPNDRNNIHTARRLAQSPSALGQRYQSIAQKCLQCDFGTGSELRGKDLQGRVYGDVVGGLGRMVEVMSIA
;
A
#
# COMPACT_ATOMS: atom_id res chain seq x y z
N MET A 1 -7.19 -24.97 -6.13
CA MET A 1 -6.84 -23.75 -5.39
C MET A 1 -5.84 -23.01 -6.25
N THR A 2 -6.15 -21.79 -6.65
CA THR A 2 -5.33 -20.96 -7.55
C THR A 2 -4.90 -19.71 -6.81
N GLU A 3 -3.62 -19.36 -6.87
CA GLU A 3 -3.11 -18.08 -6.38
C GLU A 3 -3.45 -16.99 -7.40
N LEU A 4 -4.03 -15.88 -6.93
CA LEU A 4 -4.34 -14.72 -7.75
C LEU A 4 -3.97 -13.44 -6.99
N THR A 5 -3.38 -12.47 -7.68
CA THR A 5 -3.12 -11.16 -7.07
C THR A 5 -4.43 -10.45 -6.79
N VAL A 6 -4.47 -9.63 -5.74
CA VAL A 6 -5.68 -8.89 -5.37
C VAL A 6 -6.10 -7.92 -6.49
N GLN A 7 -5.12 -7.34 -7.20
CA GLN A 7 -5.41 -6.52 -8.37
C GLN A 7 -6.09 -7.34 -9.49
N ALA A 8 -5.58 -8.52 -9.83
CA ALA A 8 -6.21 -9.38 -10.84
C ALA A 8 -7.58 -9.90 -10.40
N ALA A 9 -7.78 -10.15 -9.10
CA ALA A 9 -9.07 -10.51 -8.52
C ALA A 9 -10.12 -9.39 -8.68
N LEU A 10 -9.70 -8.13 -8.56
CA LEU A 10 -10.55 -6.95 -8.77
C LEU A 10 -10.90 -6.75 -10.26
N GLU A 11 -9.95 -7.03 -11.16
CA GLU A 11 -10.12 -6.82 -12.61
C GLU A 11 -10.94 -7.93 -13.30
N THR A 12 -10.86 -9.17 -12.82
CA THR A 12 -11.50 -10.35 -13.46
C THR A 12 -13.03 -10.38 -13.34
N GLY A 13 -13.66 -9.33 -12.81
CA GLY A 13 -15.12 -9.23 -12.73
C GLY A 13 -15.75 -10.24 -11.77
N LEU A 14 -14.95 -10.91 -10.93
CA LEU A 14 -15.44 -11.69 -9.81
C LEU A 14 -16.25 -10.74 -8.92
N GLN A 15 -17.43 -11.16 -8.46
CA GLN A 15 -18.40 -10.29 -7.79
C GLN A 15 -17.89 -9.88 -6.40
N VAL A 16 -16.96 -8.93 -6.35
CA VAL A 16 -16.51 -8.31 -5.11
C VAL A 16 -17.65 -7.41 -4.65
N SER A 17 -18.28 -7.71 -3.52
CA SER A 17 -19.30 -6.84 -2.94
C SER A 17 -18.63 -5.62 -2.30
N VAL A 18 -19.43 -4.59 -1.98
CA VAL A 18 -18.96 -3.43 -1.22
C VAL A 18 -18.40 -3.87 0.14
N GLU A 19 -19.04 -4.84 0.78
CA GLU A 19 -18.57 -5.46 2.01
C GLU A 19 -17.18 -6.10 1.84
N HIS A 20 -16.98 -6.86 0.76
CA HIS A 20 -15.67 -7.46 0.45
C HIS A 20 -14.59 -6.40 0.23
N GLN A 21 -14.91 -5.29 -0.46
CA GLN A 21 -13.96 -4.17 -0.63
C GLN A 21 -13.55 -3.56 0.72
N LEU A 22 -14.50 -3.33 1.62
CA LEU A 22 -14.21 -2.79 2.94
C LEU A 22 -13.40 -3.76 3.80
N LYS A 23 -13.71 -5.05 3.77
CA LYS A 23 -12.93 -6.07 4.48
C LYS A 23 -11.50 -6.15 3.94
N MET A 24 -11.30 -6.12 2.62
CA MET A 24 -9.96 -6.05 2.01
C MET A 24 -9.19 -4.82 2.47
N ALA A 25 -9.80 -3.64 2.40
CA ALA A 25 -9.19 -2.38 2.83
C ALA A 25 -8.80 -2.42 4.32
N HIS A 26 -9.68 -2.94 5.16
CA HIS A 26 -9.43 -3.06 6.60
C HIS A 26 -8.29 -4.03 6.90
N SER A 27 -8.29 -5.23 6.29
CA SER A 27 -7.21 -6.20 6.42
C SER A 27 -5.88 -5.63 5.92
N MET A 28 -5.88 -4.89 4.82
CA MET A 28 -4.70 -4.25 4.26
C MET A 28 -4.11 -3.20 5.22
N ALA A 29 -4.95 -2.32 5.76
CA ALA A 29 -4.50 -1.30 6.71
C ALA A 29 -3.87 -1.92 7.98
N LYS A 30 -4.43 -3.02 8.48
CA LYS A 30 -3.85 -3.79 9.59
C LYS A 30 -2.50 -4.39 9.21
N ALA A 31 -2.43 -5.06 8.06
CA ALA A 31 -1.21 -5.71 7.60
C ALA A 31 -0.06 -4.71 7.46
N VAL A 32 -0.31 -3.54 6.86
CA VAL A 32 0.69 -2.47 6.73
C VAL A 32 1.20 -2.01 8.09
N LEU A 33 0.32 -1.73 9.05
CA LEU A 33 0.75 -1.31 10.40
C LEU A 33 1.51 -2.39 11.18
N HIS A 34 1.30 -3.66 10.88
CA HIS A 34 2.04 -4.76 11.50
C HIS A 34 3.38 -5.04 10.81
N LEU A 35 3.46 -4.81 9.50
CA LEU A 35 4.60 -5.22 8.68
C LEU A 35 5.54 -4.07 8.30
N PHE A 36 5.17 -2.80 8.55
CA PHE A 36 5.95 -1.64 8.09
C PHE A 36 7.42 -1.61 8.56
N ASP A 37 7.73 -2.20 9.71
CA ASP A 37 9.10 -2.26 10.24
C ASP A 37 9.81 -3.59 9.92
N THR A 38 9.22 -4.38 9.02
CA THR A 38 9.76 -5.67 8.58
C THR A 38 10.32 -5.56 7.15
N PRO A 39 11.31 -6.40 6.78
CA PRO A 39 11.84 -6.44 5.41
C PRO A 39 10.81 -6.76 4.31
N TRP A 40 9.61 -7.21 4.70
CA TRP A 40 8.51 -7.52 3.78
C TRP A 40 7.81 -6.25 3.26
N MET A 41 7.93 -5.12 3.98
CA MET A 41 7.35 -3.85 3.59
C MET A 41 8.44 -2.91 3.05
N VAL A 42 8.61 -2.94 1.73
CA VAL A 42 9.41 -1.94 1.01
C VAL A 42 8.63 -0.63 0.97
N ASP A 43 9.34 0.50 0.95
CA ASP A 43 8.72 1.83 0.97
C ASP A 43 7.65 2.00 -0.14
N GLU A 44 7.87 1.47 -1.35
CA GLU A 44 6.95 1.56 -2.50
C GLU A 44 6.25 0.22 -2.85
N TRP A 45 5.41 -0.30 -1.95
CA TRP A 45 4.61 -1.49 -2.23
C TRP A 45 3.33 -1.14 -3.02
N ARG A 46 2.75 -2.12 -3.72
CA ARG A 46 1.51 -1.97 -4.51
C ARG A 46 0.54 -3.14 -4.29
N LEU A 47 -0.73 -2.97 -4.65
CA LEU A 47 -1.74 -4.02 -4.48
C LEU A 47 -1.45 -5.30 -5.29
N LYS A 48 -0.71 -5.18 -6.40
CA LYS A 48 -0.20 -6.32 -7.18
C LYS A 48 0.79 -7.22 -6.42
N ASP A 49 1.41 -6.72 -5.35
CA ASP A 49 2.33 -7.49 -4.52
C ASP A 49 1.59 -8.36 -3.49
N ILE A 50 0.26 -8.26 -3.46
CA ILE A 50 -0.61 -8.99 -2.55
C ILE A 50 -1.35 -10.06 -3.33
N SER A 51 -1.28 -11.28 -2.84
CA SER A 51 -1.94 -12.46 -3.39
C SER A 51 -3.01 -12.99 -2.43
N MET A 52 -3.94 -13.77 -2.97
CA MET A 52 -4.89 -14.59 -2.21
C MET A 52 -5.07 -15.95 -2.91
N PHE A 53 -5.40 -16.97 -2.12
CA PHE A 53 -5.68 -18.30 -2.62
C PHE A 53 -7.18 -18.49 -2.79
N LEU A 54 -7.64 -18.58 -4.04
CA LEU A 54 -9.04 -18.89 -4.33
C LEU A 54 -9.23 -20.40 -4.47
N ALA A 55 -10.17 -20.95 -3.71
CA ALA A 55 -10.69 -22.28 -3.98
C ALA A 55 -11.64 -22.24 -5.19
N ASN A 56 -11.80 -23.38 -5.89
CA ASN A 56 -12.63 -23.43 -7.09
C ASN A 56 -14.08 -23.03 -6.76
N GLY A 57 -14.60 -22.02 -7.46
CA GLY A 57 -15.97 -21.52 -7.27
C GLY A 57 -16.16 -20.50 -6.14
N GLN A 58 -15.11 -20.17 -5.37
CA GLN A 58 -15.19 -19.12 -4.35
C GLN A 58 -15.06 -17.72 -4.93
N GLN A 59 -15.72 -16.74 -4.30
CA GLN A 59 -15.53 -15.34 -4.63
C GLN A 59 -14.26 -14.82 -3.93
N ALA A 60 -13.63 -13.77 -4.48
CA ALA A 60 -12.43 -13.18 -3.87
C ALA A 60 -12.67 -12.69 -2.43
N GLY A 61 -13.92 -12.30 -2.11
CA GLY A 61 -14.32 -11.93 -0.77
C GLY A 61 -14.31 -13.06 0.26
N ASP A 62 -14.40 -14.32 -0.18
CA ASP A 62 -14.35 -15.48 0.72
C ASP A 62 -12.89 -15.90 1.00
N ALA A 63 -11.95 -15.43 0.19
CA ALA A 63 -10.53 -15.78 0.27
C ALA A 63 -9.70 -14.79 1.10
N LEU A 64 -10.34 -13.85 1.81
CA LEU A 64 -9.65 -12.78 2.55
C LEU A 64 -8.69 -13.32 3.62
N ASP A 65 -9.03 -14.44 4.25
CA ASP A 65 -8.20 -15.07 5.27
C ASP A 65 -6.89 -15.64 4.70
N THR A 66 -6.81 -15.77 3.37
CA THR A 66 -5.63 -16.28 2.66
C THR A 66 -4.79 -15.15 2.04
N MET A 67 -5.17 -13.89 2.26
CA MET A 67 -4.45 -12.74 1.74
C MET A 67 -3.04 -12.69 2.34
N HIS A 68 -2.03 -12.67 1.47
CA HIS A 68 -0.63 -12.65 1.86
C HIS A 68 0.17 -11.73 0.94
N MET A 69 1.27 -11.18 1.49
CA MET A 69 2.23 -10.40 0.71
C MET A 69 3.25 -11.34 0.08
N THR A 70 3.39 -11.27 -1.24
CA THR A 70 4.38 -12.05 -1.98
C THR A 70 5.56 -11.14 -2.32
N LYS A 71 6.75 -11.48 -1.82
CA LYS A 71 7.99 -10.79 -2.17
C LYS A 71 9.01 -11.79 -2.69
N LEU A 72 9.66 -11.44 -3.79
CA LEU A 72 10.87 -12.12 -4.27
C LEU A 72 12.07 -11.34 -3.74
N PHE A 73 12.72 -11.91 -2.71
CA PHE A 73 14.00 -11.39 -2.24
C PHE A 73 15.02 -11.64 -3.34
N HIS A 74 15.46 -10.56 -4.00
CA HIS A 74 16.57 -10.66 -4.93
C HIS A 74 17.84 -10.84 -4.11
N GLU A 75 18.40 -12.04 -4.14
CA GLU A 75 19.76 -12.26 -3.68
C GLU A 75 20.65 -11.42 -4.59
N LYS A 76 21.17 -10.31 -4.06
CA LYS A 76 22.22 -9.57 -4.74
C LYS A 76 23.38 -10.55 -4.84
N GLN A 77 23.57 -11.17 -6.02
CA GLN A 77 24.82 -11.85 -6.31
C GLN A 77 25.91 -10.82 -6.02
N ALA A 78 26.64 -11.03 -4.92
CA ALA A 78 27.88 -10.34 -4.67
C ALA A 78 28.74 -10.69 -5.88
N GLN A 79 28.75 -9.81 -6.88
CA GLN A 79 29.74 -9.88 -7.93
C GLN A 79 31.07 -9.75 -7.20
N LEU A 80 31.74 -10.90 -7.01
CA LEU A 80 33.16 -10.98 -6.72
C LEU A 80 33.88 -10.40 -7.94
N GLN A 81 33.81 -9.07 -8.09
CA GLN A 81 34.73 -8.35 -8.95
C GLN A 81 36.10 -8.50 -8.28
N PRO A 82 37.14 -9.00 -8.99
CA PRO A 82 38.49 -8.96 -8.47
C PRO A 82 38.88 -7.48 -8.32
N GLN A 83 38.88 -6.95 -7.10
CA GLN A 83 39.41 -5.61 -6.84
C GLN A 83 40.94 -5.62 -7.03
N PRO A 84 41.51 -4.64 -7.76
CA PRO A 84 42.90 -4.27 -7.57
C PRO A 84 43.04 -3.47 -6.26
N VAL A 85 43.91 -3.91 -5.35
CA VAL A 85 44.42 -3.14 -4.20
C VAL A 85 45.09 -1.83 -4.68
N PRO A 86 45.17 -0.71 -3.90
CA PRO A 86 45.41 -0.65 -2.44
C PRO A 86 44.78 0.52 -1.60
N GLN A 87 44.63 0.22 -0.29
CA GLN A 87 44.85 1.03 0.94
C GLN A 87 44.41 2.51 1.06
N THR A 88 43.48 2.80 1.98
CA THR A 88 43.64 3.51 3.29
C THR A 88 42.30 4.05 3.82
N ALA A 89 42.22 4.22 5.15
CA ALA A 89 41.02 4.23 5.99
C ALA A 89 40.02 5.39 5.81
N SER A 90 38.73 5.09 5.97
CA SER A 90 37.78 5.96 6.68
C SER A 90 36.58 5.15 7.18
N ILE A 91 36.13 5.54 8.37
CA ILE A 91 35.25 4.83 9.29
C ILE A 91 33.78 4.96 8.86
N GLY A 92 33.08 3.83 8.88
CA GLY A 92 31.69 3.68 9.32
C GLY A 92 30.62 4.56 8.68
N SER A 93 30.00 4.05 7.61
CA SER A 93 28.60 4.36 7.31
C SER A 93 27.88 3.05 7.01
N SER A 94 27.10 2.59 7.98
CA SER A 94 26.11 1.53 7.83
C SER A 94 25.03 2.02 6.87
N SER A 95 25.28 1.91 5.57
CA SER A 95 24.30 2.25 4.55
C SER A 95 23.20 1.20 4.55
N SER A 96 22.09 1.56 5.19
CA SER A 96 20.79 0.95 4.97
C SER A 96 20.54 0.80 3.48
N LEU A 97 20.04 -0.38 3.09
CA LEU A 97 19.63 -0.76 1.74
C LEU A 97 18.44 0.08 1.25
N GLN A 98 18.63 1.39 1.08
CA GLN A 98 17.67 2.27 0.43
C GLN A 98 18.08 2.43 -1.02
N SER A 99 17.18 2.02 -1.92
CA SER A 99 17.27 2.21 -3.35
C SER A 99 17.54 3.69 -3.65
N SER A 100 18.76 3.98 -4.09
CA SER A 100 19.27 5.33 -4.38
C SER A 100 18.55 6.05 -5.54
N TYR A 101 17.48 5.48 -6.10
CA TYR A 101 16.77 6.02 -7.26
C TYR A 101 15.42 6.67 -6.94
N CYS A 102 14.87 6.47 -5.73
CA CYS A 102 13.49 6.93 -5.44
C CYS A 102 13.41 8.17 -4.52
N SER A 103 14.45 8.52 -3.76
CA SER A 103 14.41 9.61 -2.77
C SER A 103 14.20 11.01 -3.37
N ASP A 104 14.62 11.24 -4.61
CA ASP A 104 14.51 12.55 -5.25
C ASP A 104 13.07 12.87 -5.68
N GLU A 105 12.34 11.91 -6.22
CA GLU A 105 10.95 12.10 -6.67
C GLU A 105 9.98 12.26 -5.49
N GLN A 106 10.20 11.51 -4.41
CA GLN A 106 9.39 11.60 -3.18
C GLN A 106 9.45 12.99 -2.54
N THR A 107 10.67 13.54 -2.46
CA THR A 107 10.90 14.90 -1.97
C THR A 107 10.31 15.93 -2.93
N LEU A 108 10.51 15.74 -4.25
CA LEU A 108 10.02 16.64 -5.29
C LEU A 108 8.49 16.75 -5.33
N TYR A 109 7.78 15.65 -5.09
CA TYR A 109 6.31 15.62 -5.11
C TYR A 109 5.67 15.74 -3.72
N GLY A 110 6.48 15.91 -2.67
CA GLY A 110 6.04 16.12 -1.29
C GLY A 110 5.25 14.93 -0.75
N VAL A 111 5.78 13.73 -0.87
CA VAL A 111 5.20 12.52 -0.25
C VAL A 111 5.88 12.28 1.10
N PRO A 112 5.23 12.61 2.23
CA PRO A 112 5.89 12.58 3.54
C PRO A 112 6.12 11.16 4.07
N ASN A 113 5.29 10.19 3.69
CA ASN A 113 5.45 8.80 4.07
C ASN A 113 5.02 7.89 2.93
N LEU A 114 5.97 7.19 2.34
CA LEU A 114 5.72 6.33 1.19
C LEU A 114 4.84 5.12 1.51
N ILE A 115 5.05 4.48 2.67
CA ILE A 115 4.28 3.30 3.07
C ILE A 115 2.79 3.64 3.18
N LEU A 116 2.48 4.80 3.79
CA LEU A 116 1.12 5.32 3.91
C LEU A 116 0.58 5.81 2.55
N PHE A 117 1.44 6.39 1.72
CA PHE A 117 1.06 6.76 0.36
C PHE A 117 0.64 5.53 -0.45
N SER A 118 1.44 4.47 -0.43
CA SER A 118 1.13 3.17 -1.04
C SER A 118 -0.16 2.57 -0.49
N LEU A 119 -0.39 2.67 0.82
CA LEU A 119 -1.68 2.29 1.41
C LEU A 119 -2.83 3.11 0.83
N GLY A 120 -2.67 4.42 0.71
CA GLY A 120 -3.65 5.30 0.07
C GLY A 120 -3.96 4.89 -1.38
N VAL A 121 -2.94 4.58 -2.17
CA VAL A 121 -3.10 4.06 -3.54
C VAL A 121 -3.85 2.73 -3.54
N ALA A 122 -3.47 1.78 -2.70
CA ALA A 122 -4.15 0.49 -2.60
C ALA A 122 -5.63 0.65 -2.22
N LEU A 123 -5.96 1.58 -1.31
CA LEU A 123 -7.34 1.90 -0.96
C LEU A 123 -8.13 2.44 -2.15
N LEU A 124 -7.53 3.28 -3.00
CA LEU A 124 -8.18 3.76 -4.22
C LEU A 124 -8.40 2.63 -5.24
N GLU A 125 -7.40 1.78 -5.44
CA GLU A 125 -7.49 0.61 -6.34
C GLU A 125 -8.60 -0.35 -5.88
N ILE A 126 -8.69 -0.61 -4.57
CA ILE A 126 -9.78 -1.39 -3.98
C ILE A 126 -11.13 -0.73 -4.24
N ALA A 127 -11.26 0.59 -4.02
CA ALA A 127 -12.52 1.30 -4.19
C ALA A 127 -13.04 1.29 -5.63
N HIS A 128 -12.13 1.46 -6.59
CA HIS A 128 -12.47 1.57 -8.01
C HIS A 128 -12.34 0.24 -8.78
N ARG A 129 -11.82 -0.81 -8.14
CA ARG A 129 -11.60 -2.15 -8.71
C ARG A 129 -10.77 -2.13 -10.00
N ARG A 130 -9.84 -1.19 -10.07
CA ARG A 130 -8.98 -0.96 -11.22
C ARG A 130 -7.64 -0.42 -10.75
N PRO A 131 -6.56 -0.72 -11.48
CA PRO A 131 -5.24 -0.19 -11.15
C PRO A 131 -5.22 1.32 -11.30
N LEU A 132 -4.37 1.98 -10.51
CA LEU A 132 -4.22 3.44 -10.52
C LEU A 132 -3.92 3.97 -11.93
N GLU A 133 -3.11 3.22 -12.69
CA GLU A 133 -2.68 3.54 -14.06
C GLU A 133 -3.85 3.69 -15.04
N SER A 134 -4.97 3.00 -14.78
CA SER A 134 -6.17 3.11 -15.62
C SER A 134 -6.88 4.47 -15.48
N PHE A 135 -6.55 5.23 -14.44
CA PHE A 135 -7.12 6.55 -14.17
C PHE A 135 -6.22 7.70 -14.62
N THR A 136 -5.01 7.41 -15.11
CA THR A 136 -4.05 8.43 -15.55
C THR A 136 -4.64 9.28 -16.67
N ARG A 137 -4.60 10.60 -16.49
CA ARG A 137 -5.02 11.59 -17.49
C ARG A 137 -3.82 12.24 -18.17
N PRO A 138 -3.96 12.81 -19.37
CA PRO A 138 -2.87 13.53 -20.04
C PRO A 138 -2.27 14.68 -19.23
N ASN A 139 -3.05 15.25 -18.30
CA ASN A 139 -2.60 16.33 -17.43
C ASN A 139 -1.92 15.84 -16.13
N ASP A 140 -1.99 14.53 -15.83
CA ASP A 140 -1.30 13.96 -14.68
C ASP A 140 0.16 13.74 -15.06
N ARG A 141 1.08 14.43 -14.37
CA ARG A 141 2.53 14.32 -14.66
C ARG A 141 3.14 13.00 -14.21
N ASN A 142 2.52 12.35 -13.22
CA ASN A 142 2.94 11.06 -12.67
C ASN A 142 1.77 10.42 -11.88
N ASN A 143 2.01 9.21 -11.38
CA ASN A 143 1.06 8.46 -10.58
C ASN A 143 0.67 9.17 -9.27
N ILE A 144 1.55 10.01 -8.70
CA ILE A 144 1.25 10.77 -7.48
C ILE A 144 0.13 11.78 -7.72
N HIS A 145 0.20 12.50 -8.85
CA HIS A 145 -0.85 13.42 -9.28
C HIS A 145 -2.15 12.68 -9.58
N THR A 146 -2.08 11.52 -10.25
CA THR A 146 -3.25 10.67 -10.50
C THR A 146 -3.92 10.23 -9.20
N ALA A 147 -3.15 9.75 -8.22
CA ALA A 147 -3.68 9.30 -6.93
C ALA A 147 -4.35 10.43 -6.14
N ARG A 148 -3.68 11.59 -6.03
CA ARG A 148 -4.23 12.76 -5.32
C ARG A 148 -5.53 13.26 -5.96
N ARG A 149 -5.57 13.33 -7.29
CA ARG A 149 -6.78 13.72 -8.03
C ARG A 149 -7.89 12.69 -7.85
N LEU A 150 -7.57 11.40 -7.92
CA LEU A 150 -8.55 10.32 -7.76
C LEU A 150 -9.14 10.31 -6.35
N ALA A 151 -8.33 10.60 -5.32
CA ALA A 151 -8.81 10.71 -3.93
C ALA A 151 -9.79 11.87 -3.70
N GLN A 152 -9.81 12.89 -4.57
CA GLN A 152 -10.80 13.97 -4.51
C GLN A 152 -12.12 13.58 -5.19
N SER A 153 -12.15 12.48 -5.94
CA SER A 153 -13.35 12.02 -6.62
C SER A 153 -14.26 11.23 -5.66
N PRO A 154 -15.60 11.33 -5.80
CA PRO A 154 -16.52 10.56 -4.97
C PRO A 154 -16.25 9.06 -5.06
N SER A 155 -16.12 8.41 -3.91
CA SER A 155 -15.97 6.96 -3.81
C SER A 155 -17.33 6.27 -3.69
N ALA A 156 -17.51 5.17 -4.42
CA ALA A 156 -18.67 4.29 -4.24
C ALA A 156 -18.76 3.67 -2.83
N LEU A 157 -17.64 3.65 -2.09
CA LEU A 157 -17.57 3.20 -0.70
C LEU A 157 -17.94 4.30 0.32
N GLY A 158 -18.31 5.50 -0.16
CA GLY A 158 -18.76 6.63 0.65
C GLY A 158 -17.67 7.63 1.04
N GLN A 159 -18.10 8.80 1.52
CA GLN A 159 -17.21 9.93 1.86
C GLN A 159 -16.21 9.59 2.96
N ARG A 160 -16.59 8.75 3.92
CA ARG A 160 -15.70 8.33 5.01
C ARG A 160 -14.50 7.55 4.48
N TYR A 161 -14.74 6.61 3.56
CA TYR A 161 -13.66 5.86 2.91
C TYR A 161 -12.74 6.78 2.12
N GLN A 162 -13.32 7.70 1.35
CA GLN A 162 -12.58 8.69 0.57
C GLN A 162 -11.66 9.53 1.47
N SER A 163 -12.17 10.03 2.60
CA SER A 163 -11.39 10.82 3.57
C SER A 163 -10.23 10.01 4.15
N ILE A 164 -10.45 8.72 4.46
CA ILE A 164 -9.39 7.83 4.95
C ILE A 164 -8.29 7.67 3.89
N ALA A 165 -8.65 7.36 2.64
CA ALA A 165 -7.67 7.21 1.57
C ALA A 165 -6.89 8.52 1.33
N GLN A 166 -7.58 9.66 1.40
CA GLN A 166 -6.96 10.99 1.28
C GLN A 166 -5.93 11.24 2.39
N LYS A 167 -6.29 10.96 3.66
CA LYS A 167 -5.37 11.09 4.80
C LYS A 167 -4.11 10.24 4.63
N CYS A 168 -4.24 9.00 4.16
CA CYS A 168 -3.10 8.13 3.88
C CYS A 168 -2.16 8.74 2.81
N LEU A 169 -2.70 9.25 1.70
CA LEU A 169 -1.91 9.86 0.61
C LEU A 169 -1.19 11.15 1.02
N GLN A 170 -1.77 11.92 1.94
CA GLN A 170 -1.18 13.17 2.42
C GLN A 170 -0.37 13.00 3.71
N CYS A 171 -0.44 11.82 4.36
CA CYS A 171 -0.01 11.63 5.75
C CYS A 171 -0.58 12.71 6.69
N ASP A 172 -1.86 13.09 6.49
CA ASP A 172 -2.52 14.13 7.28
C ASP A 172 -3.14 13.54 8.56
N PHE A 173 -2.29 13.31 9.55
CA PHE A 173 -2.66 12.75 10.86
C PHE A 173 -2.38 13.70 12.03
N GLY A 174 -1.94 14.94 11.74
CA GLY A 174 -1.63 15.96 12.74
C GLY A 174 -0.39 15.69 13.59
N THR A 175 0.48 14.77 13.16
CA THR A 175 1.74 14.39 13.83
C THR A 175 2.87 14.34 12.80
N GLY A 176 4.10 14.03 13.22
CA GLY A 176 5.22 13.79 12.29
C GLY A 176 4.93 12.69 11.26
N SER A 177 5.81 12.55 10.27
CA SER A 177 5.66 11.64 9.13
C SER A 177 6.18 10.21 9.39
N GLU A 178 6.86 9.99 10.51
CA GLU A 178 7.59 8.75 10.75
C GLU A 178 6.69 7.67 11.37
N LEU A 179 6.45 6.59 10.61
CA LEU A 179 5.55 5.51 11.05
C LEU A 179 6.10 4.69 12.23
N ARG A 180 7.43 4.75 12.46
CA ARG A 180 8.08 4.22 13.67
C ARG A 180 7.71 5.00 14.94
N GLY A 181 7.23 6.24 14.80
CA GLY A 181 6.76 7.05 15.91
C GLY A 181 5.40 6.56 16.41
N LYS A 182 5.31 6.24 17.71
CA LYS A 182 4.07 5.74 18.35
C LYS A 182 2.89 6.70 18.18
N ASP A 183 3.15 8.01 18.11
CA ASP A 183 2.11 9.02 17.93
C ASP A 183 1.42 8.88 16.57
N LEU A 184 2.20 8.85 15.48
CA LEU A 184 1.64 8.64 14.14
C LEU A 184 0.99 7.26 14.04
N GLN A 185 1.63 6.22 14.56
CA GLN A 185 1.10 4.86 14.55
C GLN A 185 -0.28 4.77 15.22
N GLY A 186 -0.44 5.39 16.39
CA GLY A 186 -1.71 5.45 17.11
C GLY A 186 -2.79 6.21 16.35
N ARG A 187 -2.43 7.34 15.72
CA ARG A 187 -3.35 8.12 14.87
C ARG A 187 -3.79 7.33 13.65
N VAL A 188 -2.86 6.71 12.92
CA VAL A 188 -3.16 5.88 11.75
C VAL A 188 -4.03 4.69 12.15
N TYR A 189 -3.74 4.03 13.27
CA TYR A 189 -4.57 2.94 13.78
C TYR A 189 -6.01 3.40 14.06
N GLY A 190 -6.19 4.52 14.78
CA GLY A 190 -7.52 5.04 15.11
C GLY A 190 -8.33 5.52 13.91
N ASP A 191 -7.69 6.29 13.03
CA ASP A 191 -8.33 6.95 11.89
C ASP A 191 -8.55 6.00 10.72
N VAL A 192 -7.55 5.18 10.38
CA VAL A 192 -7.55 4.29 9.22
C VAL A 192 -8.12 2.93 9.61
N VAL A 193 -7.44 2.18 10.49
CA VAL A 193 -7.87 0.82 10.86
C VAL A 193 -9.23 0.86 11.56
N GLY A 194 -9.36 1.67 12.61
CA GLY A 194 -10.63 1.84 13.32
C GLY A 194 -11.71 2.49 12.45
N GLY A 195 -11.33 3.38 11.53
CA GLY A 195 -12.24 3.99 10.55
C GLY A 195 -12.87 2.97 9.63
N LEU A 196 -12.04 2.15 8.98
CA LEU A 196 -12.46 1.09 8.07
C LEU A 196 -13.21 -0.02 8.83
N GLY A 197 -12.75 -0.41 10.01
CA GLY A 197 -13.41 -1.41 10.87
C GLY A 197 -14.86 -1.03 11.18
N ARG A 198 -15.12 0.21 11.60
CA ARG A 198 -16.48 0.71 11.83
C ARG A 198 -17.35 0.67 10.57
N MET A 199 -16.78 0.88 9.39
CA MET A 199 -17.53 0.79 8.14
C MET A 199 -17.91 -0.67 7.82
N VAL A 200 -17.01 -1.62 8.09
CA VAL A 200 -17.28 -3.05 7.96
C VAL A 200 -18.38 -3.49 8.93
N GLU A 201 -18.32 -3.06 10.19
CA GLU A 201 -19.34 -3.38 11.20
C GLU A 201 -20.73 -2.89 10.79
N VAL A 202 -20.85 -1.66 10.31
CA VAL A 202 -22.13 -1.11 9.83
C VAL A 202 -22.70 -1.91 8.66
N MET A 203 -21.86 -2.45 7.77
CA MET A 203 -22.33 -3.30 6.67
C MET A 203 -22.69 -4.72 7.10
N SER A 204 -22.07 -5.25 8.16
CA SER A 204 -22.39 -6.59 8.66
C SER A 204 -23.70 -6.65 9.46
N ILE A 205 -24.24 -5.50 9.84
CA ILE A 205 -25.50 -5.38 10.60
C ILE A 205 -26.70 -5.14 9.66
N ALA A 206 -26.47 -4.75 8.41
CA ALA A 206 -27.49 -4.46 7.40
C ALA A 206 -27.83 -5.70 6.56
#